data_AF-A0A356I9M3-F1
#
_entry.id   AF-A0A356I9M3-F1
#
_cell.length_a   1.000
_cell.length_b   1.000
_cell.length_c   1.000
_cell.angle_alpha   90.00
_cell.angle_beta   90.00
_cell.angle_gamma   90.00
#
_symmetry.space_group_name_H-M   'P 1'
#
loop_
_entity.id
_entity.type
_entity.pdbx_description
1 polymer ?
#
loop_
_entity_poly.entity_id
_entity_poly.type
_entity_poly.pdbx_seq_one_letter_code
_entity_poly.pdbx_strand_id
1 'polypeptide(L)' 'ESSTNIQVSESNYMGRRYIGNHRGWFNPTTTSEGTVYYIYPSY' A
#
# COMPACT_ATOMS: atom_id res chain seq x y z
N GLU A 1 -12.53 -5.47 11.51
CA GLU A 1 -11.54 -5.15 10.46
C GLU A 1 -12.29 -4.47 9.30
N SER A 2 -11.73 -3.46 8.64
CA SER A 2 -12.36 -2.74 7.51
C SER A 2 -11.74 -3.20 6.20
N SER A 3 -12.54 -3.40 5.14
CA SER A 3 -12.04 -3.76 3.80
C SER A 3 -11.15 -2.68 3.17
N THR A 4 -11.20 -1.45 3.70
CA THR A 4 -10.39 -0.31 3.27
C THR A 4 -9.19 -0.08 4.17
N ASN A 5 -8.80 -1.03 5.02
CA ASN A 5 -7.62 -0.89 5.87
C ASN A 5 -6.67 -2.06 5.59
N ILE A 6 -5.48 -1.77 5.06
CA ILE A 6 -4.49 -2.79 4.67
C ILE A 6 -3.10 -2.43 5.19
N GLN A 7 -2.18 -3.39 5.15
CA GLN A 7 -0.75 -3.15 5.21
C GLN A 7 -0.08 -3.63 3.92
N VAL A 8 1.04 -3.01 3.56
CA VAL A 8 1.82 -3.39 2.38
C VAL A 8 3.32 -3.40 2.71
N SER A 9 4.08 -4.17 1.94
CA SER A 9 5.54 -4.03 1.86
C SER A 9 5.90 -3.41 0.53
N GLU A 10 6.70 -2.34 0.57
CA GLU A 10 7.00 -1.51 -0.61
C GLU A 10 8.37 -0.85 -0.51
N SER A 11 8.79 -0.17 -1.58
CA SER A 11 10.05 0.57 -1.67
C SER A 11 9.79 2.01 -2.16
N ASN A 12 10.70 2.92 -1.80
CA ASN A 12 10.71 4.32 -2.22
C ASN A 12 9.51 5.14 -1.76
N TYR A 13 8.97 4.83 -0.58
CA TYR A 13 7.96 5.67 0.07
C TYR A 13 8.65 6.77 0.88
N MET A 14 8.32 8.05 0.61
CA MET A 14 8.91 9.23 1.28
C MET A 14 10.46 9.23 1.30
N GLY A 15 11.09 8.79 0.21
CA GLY A 15 12.55 8.74 0.08
C GLY A 15 13.22 7.52 0.74
N ARG A 16 12.46 6.63 1.40
CA ARG A 16 12.99 5.36 1.96
C ARG A 16 13.07 4.30 0.87
N ARG A 17 14.26 4.11 0.29
CA ARG A 17 14.47 3.28 -0.91
C ARG A 17 14.57 1.78 -0.64
N TYR A 18 14.65 1.35 0.62
CA TYR A 18 14.67 -0.07 0.97
C TYR A 18 13.26 -0.68 1.00
N ILE A 19 13.17 -1.99 0.80
CA ILE A 19 11.91 -2.74 0.88
C ILE A 19 11.51 -2.88 2.35
N GLY A 20 10.27 -2.54 2.68
CA GLY A 20 9.72 -2.72 4.02
C GLY A 20 8.28 -2.25 4.15
N ASN A 21 7.72 -2.42 5.35
CA ASN A 21 6.45 -1.80 5.71
C ASN A 21 6.70 -0.38 6.23
N HIS A 22 6.30 0.62 5.45
CA HIS A 22 6.55 2.03 5.78
C HIS A 22 5.33 2.77 6.29
N ARG A 23 4.12 2.22 6.11
CA ARG A 23 2.84 2.90 6.37
C ARG A 23 2.04 2.31 7.53
N GLY A 24 2.33 1.07 7.94
CA GLY A 24 1.46 0.33 8.87
C GLY A 24 0.08 0.08 8.25
N TRP A 25 -0.97 0.12 9.07
CA TRP A 25 -2.36 0.07 8.61
C TRP A 25 -2.77 1.42 8.01
N PHE A 26 -3.24 1.42 6.77
CA PHE A 26 -3.70 2.62 6.09
C PHE A 26 -4.84 2.34 5.10
N ASN A 27 -5.54 3.40 4.69
CA ASN A 27 -6.54 3.32 3.63
C ASN A 27 -5.93 3.64 2.25
N PRO A 28 -5.86 2.66 1.33
CA PRO A 28 -5.21 2.84 0.04
C PRO A 28 -6.03 3.70 -0.93
N THR A 29 -7.32 3.97 -0.66
CA THR A 29 -8.17 4.79 -1.53
C THR A 29 -8.10 6.29 -1.24
N THR A 30 -7.46 6.69 -0.14
CA THR A 30 -7.34 8.09 0.31
C THR A 30 -5.87 8.49 0.45
N THR A 31 -5.09 8.26 -0.60
CA THR A 31 -3.65 8.57 -0.65
C THR A 31 -3.36 9.63 -1.73
N SER A 32 -2.17 10.23 -1.67
CA SER A 32 -1.72 11.20 -2.69
C SER A 32 -1.35 10.56 -4.03
N GLU A 33 -1.21 9.24 -4.06
CA GLU A 33 -0.73 8.43 -5.18
C GLU A 33 -1.81 8.16 -6.23
N GLY A 34 -3.06 8.52 -5.94
CA GLY A 34 -4.19 8.42 -6.86
C GLY A 34 -5.05 7.18 -6.65
N THR A 35 -5.72 6.73 -7.72
CA THR A 35 -6.64 5.60 -7.68
C THR A 35 -5.90 4.27 -7.60
N VAL A 36 -6.29 3.42 -6.64
CA VAL A 36 -5.72 2.08 -6.45
C VAL A 36 -6.49 1.02 -7.24
N TYR A 37 -5.74 0.09 -7.86
CA TYR A 37 -6.25 -1.17 -8.43
C TYR A 37 -5.36 -2.32 -7.95
N TYR A 38 -5.96 -3.51 -7.80
CA TYR A 38 -5.24 -4.72 -7.37
C TYR A 38 -5.09 -5.69 -8.55
N ILE A 39 -3.88 -6.21 -8.72
CA ILE A 39 -3.60 -7.30 -9.65
C ILE A 39 -3.55 -8.58 -8.81
N TYR A 40 -4.47 -9.50 -9.08
CA TYR A 40 -4.55 -10.77 -8.38
C TYR A 40 -3.75 -11.85 -9.10
N PRO A 41 -3.05 -12.75 -8.38
CA PRO A 41 -2.45 -13.93 -8.99
C PRO A 41 -3.54 -14.81 -9.63
N SER A 42 -3.17 -15.51 -10.70
CA SER A 42 -4.13 -16.29 -11.49
C SER A 42 -4.54 -17.63 -10.85
N TYR A 43 -4.01 -17.97 -9.67
CA TYR A 43 -4.22 -19.22 -8.96
C TYR A 43 -4.13 -19.04 -7.45
#